data_AF-A0A2P7EAX5-F1
#
_entry.id   AF-A0A2P7EAX5-F1
#
_cell.length_a   1.000
_cell.length_b   1.000
_cell.length_c   1.000
_cell.angle_alpha   90.00
_cell.angle_beta   90.00
_cell.angle_gamma   90.00
#
_symmetry.space_group_name_H-M   'P 1'
#
loop_
_entity.id
_entity.type
_entity.pdbx_description
1 polymer ?
#
loop_
_entity_poly.entity_id
_entity_poly.type
_entity_poly.pdbx_seq_one_letter_code
_entity_poly.pdbx_strand_id
1 'polypeptide(L)'
;MYQLCMLQMISVPLASVLVAPYGVLSGDGQLEEVLAERLRTRDGNAPDIWHLSPDQLEPTLKAELQQRGVDLGTDHAAKELLLSTTPHLLLWLQLRFGGDLYEHLPLRQGTGYRSSANGPSSVLMKADSDQGVVEK
;
A
#
# COMPACT_ATOMS: atom_id res chain seq x y z
N MET A 1 6.82 46.58 9.24
CA MET A 1 7.12 45.72 8.08
C MET A 1 7.88 44.50 8.57
N TYR A 2 7.19 43.54 9.17
CA TYR A 2 7.77 42.24 9.53
C TYR A 2 6.82 41.19 8.97
N GLN A 3 7.09 40.80 7.72
CA GLN A 3 6.46 39.66 7.08
C GLN A 3 7.05 38.42 7.76
N LEU A 4 6.48 38.05 8.92
CA LEU A 4 6.70 36.76 9.55
C LEU A 4 6.17 35.72 8.58
N CYS A 5 7.08 35.19 7.76
CA CYS A 5 6.85 34.09 6.87
C CYS A 5 6.54 32.87 7.75
N MET A 6 5.25 32.68 8.04
CA MET A 6 4.72 31.47 8.65
C MET A 6 4.82 30.34 7.62
N LEU A 7 6.04 29.84 7.38
CA LEU A 7 6.19 28.47 6.91
C LEU A 7 5.81 27.57 8.09
N GLN A 8 4.52 27.21 8.16
CA GLN A 8 4.17 25.97 8.83
C GLN A 8 4.99 24.88 8.15
N MET A 9 5.93 24.29 8.90
CA MET A 9 6.58 23.04 8.54
C MET A 9 5.48 21.99 8.37
N ILE A 10 5.03 21.80 7.14
CA ILE A 10 4.17 20.68 6.78
C ILE A 10 5.04 19.44 7.00
N SER A 11 4.87 18.79 8.15
CA SER A 11 5.51 17.50 8.42
C SER A 11 4.87 16.50 7.46
N VAL A 12 5.60 16.18 6.39
CA VAL A 12 5.20 15.14 5.45
C VAL A 12 5.38 13.80 6.17
N PRO A 13 4.32 13.00 6.36
CA PRO A 13 4.49 11.69 6.98
C PRO A 13 5.40 10.85 6.10
N LEU A 14 6.31 10.11 6.73
CA LEU A 14 7.22 9.21 6.04
C LEU A 14 6.68 7.78 6.14
N ALA A 15 6.83 7.05 5.06
CA ALA A 15 6.57 5.63 5.00
C ALA A 15 7.83 4.88 4.58
N SER A 16 7.80 3.58 4.81
CA SER A 16 8.77 2.62 4.28
C SER A 16 8.03 1.64 3.38
N VAL A 17 8.71 1.15 2.36
CA VAL A 17 8.19 0.17 1.41
C VAL A 17 9.16 -1.00 1.33
N LEU A 18 8.67 -2.22 1.51
CA LEU A 18 9.38 -3.46 1.24
C LEU A 18 8.93 -3.99 -0.12
N VAL A 19 9.87 -4.21 -1.03
CA VAL A 19 9.63 -4.69 -2.38
C VAL A 19 10.18 -6.10 -2.51
N ALA A 20 9.39 -7.03 -3.06
CA ALA A 20 9.85 -8.38 -3.32
C ALA A 20 9.27 -8.92 -4.64
N PRO A 21 9.90 -9.94 -5.25
CA PRO A 21 9.25 -10.74 -6.28
C PRO A 21 7.93 -11.32 -5.78
N TYR A 22 6.93 -11.41 -6.64
CA TYR A 22 5.62 -11.97 -6.26
C TYR A 22 5.75 -13.41 -5.74
N GLY A 23 5.08 -13.70 -4.61
CA GLY A 23 5.11 -14.99 -3.93
C GLY A 23 6.27 -15.17 -2.95
N VAL A 24 7.19 -14.20 -2.84
CA VAL A 24 8.26 -14.26 -1.83
C VAL A 24 7.73 -13.87 -0.45
N LEU A 25 6.83 -12.90 -0.38
CA LEU A 25 6.20 -12.48 0.87
C LEU A 25 4.91 -13.28 1.12
N SER A 26 4.09 -13.51 0.09
CA SER A 26 2.76 -14.13 0.21
C SER A 26 2.68 -15.61 -0.14
N GLY A 27 3.74 -16.21 -0.69
CA GLY A 27 3.65 -17.54 -1.33
C GLY A 27 3.35 -18.72 -0.40
N ASP A 28 3.63 -18.60 0.90
CA ASP A 28 3.41 -19.65 1.90
C ASP A 28 2.24 -19.35 2.86
N GLY A 29 1.55 -18.21 2.69
CA GLY A 29 0.46 -17.78 3.55
C GLY A 29 0.88 -17.25 4.93
N GLN A 30 2.17 -17.24 5.26
CA GLN A 30 2.64 -16.80 6.58
C GLN A 30 2.50 -15.29 6.77
N LEU A 31 2.69 -14.50 5.71
CA LEU A 31 2.48 -13.07 5.77
C LEU A 31 1.02 -12.75 6.13
N GLU A 32 0.07 -13.39 5.46
CA GLU A 32 -1.37 -13.20 5.68
C GLU A 32 -1.75 -13.54 7.11
N GLU A 33 -1.20 -14.62 7.67
CA GLU A 33 -1.42 -15.00 9.08
C GLU A 33 -0.85 -13.94 10.05
N VAL A 34 0.38 -13.47 9.80
CA VAL A 34 1.01 -12.40 10.60
C VAL A 34 0.20 -11.10 10.54
N LEU A 35 -0.27 -10.72 9.36
CA LEU A 35 -1.10 -9.52 9.16
C LEU A 35 -2.45 -9.68 9.87
N ALA A 36 -3.09 -10.85 9.76
CA ALA A 36 -4.35 -11.15 10.42
C ALA A 36 -4.22 -11.11 11.95
N GLU A 37 -3.16 -11.67 12.51
CA GLU A 37 -2.94 -11.66 13.96
C GLU A 37 -2.64 -10.24 14.48
N ARG A 38 -1.90 -9.43 13.71
CA ARG A 38 -1.70 -8.01 14.03
C ARG A 38 -2.99 -7.21 13.98
N LEU A 39 -3.90 -7.54 13.07
CA LEU A 39 -5.22 -6.90 13.00
C LEU A 39 -6.10 -7.26 14.20
N ARG A 40 -6.00 -8.50 14.70
CA ARG A 40 -6.76 -8.95 15.88
C ARG A 40 -6.22 -8.39 17.20
N THR A 41 -4.90 -8.27 17.32
CA THR A 41 -4.24 -7.86 18.57
C THR A 41 -4.19 -6.35 18.77
N ARG A 42 -4.49 -5.56 17.73
CA ARG A 42 -4.42 -4.09 17.80
C ARG A 42 -5.78 -3.48 18.11
N ASP A 43 -5.95 -3.02 19.35
CA ASP A 43 -7.11 -2.24 19.78
C ASP A 43 -7.19 -0.91 19.00
N GLY A 44 -8.11 -0.83 18.05
CA GLY A 44 -8.69 0.42 17.53
C GLY A 44 -7.83 1.29 16.59
N ASN A 45 -6.53 1.02 16.41
CA ASN A 45 -5.70 1.77 15.46
C ASN A 45 -5.62 1.07 14.10
N ALA A 46 -5.99 1.80 13.04
CA ALA A 46 -5.95 1.35 11.64
C ALA A 46 -4.65 0.61 11.30
N PRO A 47 -4.67 -0.39 10.40
CA PRO A 47 -3.48 -1.14 10.04
C PRO A 47 -2.38 -0.19 9.59
N ASP A 48 -1.23 -0.28 10.24
CA ASP A 48 -0.03 0.46 9.86
C ASP A 48 0.78 -0.33 8.82
N ILE A 49 0.12 -1.23 8.11
CA ILE A 49 0.74 -2.04 7.07
C ILE A 49 -0.28 -2.39 6.00
N TRP A 50 0.14 -2.23 4.76
CA TRP A 50 -0.67 -2.49 3.58
C TRP A 50 0.13 -3.37 2.62
N HIS A 51 -0.48 -4.49 2.24
CA HIS A 51 -0.01 -5.32 1.13
C HIS A 51 -0.63 -4.83 -0.16
N LEU A 52 0.22 -4.45 -1.11
CA LEU A 52 -0.15 -3.73 -2.32
C LEU A 52 0.51 -4.36 -3.54
N SER A 53 -0.18 -4.33 -4.67
CA SER A 53 0.46 -4.48 -5.99
C SER A 53 1.07 -3.15 -6.46
N PRO A 54 2.02 -3.17 -7.42
CA PRO A 54 2.62 -1.96 -7.98
C PRO A 54 1.64 -0.93 -8.58
N ASP A 55 0.40 -1.33 -8.88
CA ASP A 55 -0.64 -0.43 -9.42
C ASP A 55 -1.43 0.29 -8.34
N GLN A 56 -1.45 -0.29 -7.14
CA GLN A 56 -2.10 0.30 -5.99
C GLN A 56 -1.19 1.32 -5.30
N LEU A 57 0.09 1.38 -5.69
CA LEU A 57 1.04 2.34 -5.16
C LEU A 57 0.76 3.73 -5.72
N GLU A 58 0.72 4.73 -4.83
CA GLU A 58 0.51 6.11 -5.24
C GLU A 58 1.57 6.59 -6.25
N PRO A 59 1.21 7.43 -7.24
CA PRO A 59 2.13 7.88 -8.28
C PRO A 59 3.41 8.54 -7.74
N THR A 60 3.32 9.28 -6.64
CA THR A 60 4.48 9.91 -6.00
C THR A 60 5.44 8.87 -5.42
N LEU A 61 4.91 7.86 -4.71
CA LEU A 61 5.72 6.77 -4.16
C LEU A 61 6.34 5.92 -5.27
N LYS A 62 5.58 5.67 -6.34
CA LYS A 62 6.06 4.97 -7.53
C LYS A 62 7.23 5.70 -8.19
N ALA A 63 7.12 7.02 -8.35
CA ALA A 63 8.19 7.86 -8.91
C ALA A 63 9.44 7.85 -8.02
N GLU A 64 9.29 7.94 -6.70
CA GLU A 64 10.41 7.88 -5.74
C GLU A 64 11.16 6.53 -5.81
N LEU A 65 10.42 5.41 -5.89
CA LEU A 65 11.04 4.09 -6.07
C LEU A 65 11.78 3.99 -7.41
N GLN A 66 11.18 4.48 -8.49
CA GLN A 66 11.83 4.50 -9.81
C GLN A 66 13.10 5.36 -9.83
N GLN A 67 13.11 6.52 -9.15
CA GLN A 67 14.30 7.35 -9.00
C GLN A 67 15.43 6.64 -8.25
N ARG A 68 15.08 5.75 -7.32
CA ARG A 68 16.04 4.88 -6.61
C ARG A 68 16.45 3.64 -7.42
N GLY A 69 16.05 3.55 -8.69
CA GLY A 69 16.39 2.45 -9.58
C GLY A 69 15.59 1.17 -9.37
N VAL A 70 14.45 1.25 -8.66
CA VAL A 70 13.59 0.10 -8.44
C VAL A 70 12.76 -0.17 -9.69
N ASP A 71 13.00 -1.33 -10.31
CA ASP A 71 12.15 -1.82 -11.38
C ASP A 71 10.90 -2.49 -10.79
N LEU A 72 9.80 -1.76 -10.81
CA LEU A 72 8.49 -2.25 -10.42
C LEU A 72 7.82 -3.11 -11.51
N GLY A 73 8.45 -3.23 -12.68
CA GLY A 73 7.94 -3.94 -13.84
C GLY A 73 6.76 -3.20 -14.50
N THR A 74 6.59 -3.43 -15.79
CA THR A 74 5.29 -3.19 -16.47
C THR A 74 4.34 -4.36 -16.28
N ASP A 75 4.85 -5.50 -15.82
CA ASP A 75 4.08 -6.72 -15.63
C ASP A 75 3.56 -6.77 -14.19
N HIS A 76 2.27 -6.55 -14.04
CA HIS A 76 1.55 -6.40 -12.76
C HIS A 76 1.72 -7.58 -11.79
N ALA A 77 2.21 -8.72 -12.28
CA ALA A 77 2.42 -9.95 -11.52
C ALA A 77 3.88 -10.17 -11.05
N ALA A 78 4.82 -9.27 -11.37
CA ALA A 78 6.24 -9.54 -11.09
C ALA A 78 6.66 -9.22 -9.65
N LYS A 79 5.98 -8.25 -9.00
CA LYS A 79 6.38 -7.70 -7.71
C LYS A 79 5.19 -7.58 -6.76
N GLU A 80 5.48 -7.74 -5.48
CA GLU A 80 4.57 -7.43 -4.38
C GLU A 80 5.23 -6.43 -3.42
N LEU A 81 4.39 -5.62 -2.77
CA LEU A 81 4.82 -4.49 -1.96
C LEU A 81 4.18 -4.54 -0.58
N LEU A 82 4.96 -4.24 0.46
CA LEU A 82 4.43 -3.91 1.78
C LEU A 82 4.77 -2.47 2.12
N LEU A 83 3.75 -1.65 2.35
CA LEU A 83 3.87 -0.26 2.79
C LEU A 83 3.57 -0.18 4.29
N SER A 84 4.35 0.59 5.04
CA SER A 84 4.10 0.84 6.47
C SER A 84 4.62 2.21 6.90
N THR A 85 3.99 2.85 7.89
CA THR A 85 4.57 4.01 8.57
C THR A 85 5.43 3.62 9.77
N THR A 86 5.48 2.34 10.15
CA THR A 86 6.39 1.79 11.16
C THR A 86 7.57 1.07 10.50
N PRO A 87 8.76 1.70 10.39
CA PRO A 87 9.92 1.11 9.71
C PRO A 87 10.40 -0.20 10.36
N HIS A 88 10.36 -0.30 11.69
CA HIS A 88 10.76 -1.50 12.41
C HIS A 88 9.94 -2.75 12.04
N LEU A 89 8.69 -2.56 11.63
CA LEU A 89 7.83 -3.65 11.16
C LEU A 89 8.33 -4.19 9.81
N LEU A 90 8.61 -3.31 8.85
CA LEU A 90 9.12 -3.75 7.56
C LEU A 90 10.52 -4.31 7.64
N LEU A 91 11.37 -3.78 8.52
CA LEU A 91 12.68 -4.37 8.80
C LEU A 91 12.54 -5.81 9.33
N TRP A 92 11.63 -6.04 10.28
CA TRP A 92 11.39 -7.39 10.79
C TRP A 92 10.84 -8.33 9.70
N LEU A 93 9.95 -7.83 8.83
CA LEU A 93 9.43 -8.61 7.69
C LEU A 93 10.51 -8.91 6.65
N GLN A 94 11.39 -7.94 6.37
CA GLN A 94 12.53 -8.13 5.48
C GLN A 94 13.46 -9.22 6.01
N LEU A 95 13.76 -9.23 7.31
CA LEU A 95 14.60 -10.26 7.93
C LEU A 95 13.95 -11.65 7.86
N ARG A 96 12.62 -11.73 7.86
CA ARG A 96 11.88 -13.00 7.85
C ARG A 96 11.67 -13.56 6.45
N PHE A 97 11.26 -12.71 5.51
CA PHE A 97 10.82 -13.11 4.17
C PHE A 97 11.80 -12.69 3.06
N GLY A 98 12.75 -11.81 3.35
CA GLY A 98 13.64 -11.21 2.37
C GLY A 98 13.05 -9.96 1.71
N GLY A 99 13.60 -9.61 0.54
CA GLY A 99 13.22 -8.43 -0.23
C GLY A 99 14.06 -7.18 0.08
N ASP A 100 13.73 -6.11 -0.65
CA ASP A 100 14.45 -4.85 -0.64
C ASP A 100 13.64 -3.77 0.08
N LEU A 101 14.20 -3.25 1.17
CA LEU A 101 13.57 -2.21 2.00
C LEU A 101 13.99 -0.81 1.55
N TYR A 102 12.99 0.05 1.34
CA TYR A 102 13.16 1.45 0.98
C TYR A 102 12.50 2.33 2.04
N GLU A 103 13.31 3.05 2.81
CA GLU A 103 12.86 3.91 3.90
C GLU A 103 12.78 5.38 3.49
N HIS A 104 12.10 6.16 4.33
CA HIS A 104 11.96 7.62 4.21
C HIS A 104 11.31 8.07 2.91
N LEU A 105 10.25 7.37 2.49
CA LEU A 105 9.48 7.74 1.33
C LEU A 105 8.36 8.70 1.73
N PRO A 106 8.14 9.80 0.97
CA PRO A 106 7.09 10.76 1.29
C PRO A 106 5.71 10.14 1.08
N LEU A 107 4.91 10.09 2.15
CA LEU A 107 3.52 9.65 2.11
C LEU A 107 2.60 10.88 2.05
N ARG A 108 1.64 10.90 1.12
CA ARG A 108 0.62 11.95 1.12
C ARG A 108 -0.42 11.68 2.20
N GLN A 109 -0.72 12.69 3.02
CA GLN A 109 -1.84 12.63 3.97
C GLN A 109 -3.15 12.44 3.19
N GLY A 110 -3.99 11.49 3.64
CA GLY A 110 -5.25 11.14 2.97
C GLY A 110 -5.16 10.00 1.96
N THR A 111 -4.01 9.35 1.82
CA THR A 111 -3.87 8.12 1.03
C THR A 111 -4.58 6.97 1.76
N GLY A 112 -5.83 6.73 1.37
CA GLY A 112 -6.68 5.67 1.91
C GLY A 112 -6.28 4.32 1.36
N TYR A 113 -5.09 3.82 1.71
CA TYR A 113 -4.74 2.44 1.41
C TYR A 113 -5.71 1.51 2.14
N ARG A 114 -6.48 0.75 1.37
CA ARG A 114 -7.42 -0.23 1.92
C ARG A 114 -6.62 -1.48 2.25
N SER A 115 -6.64 -1.92 3.50
CA SER A 115 -5.97 -3.17 3.88
C SER A 115 -6.55 -4.34 3.08
N SER A 116 -5.68 -5.08 2.40
CA SER A 116 -6.01 -6.27 1.59
C SER A 116 -6.57 -7.43 2.43
N ALA A 117 -6.59 -7.31 3.76
CA ALA A 117 -7.17 -8.31 4.67
C ALA A 117 -8.68 -8.55 4.47
N ASN A 118 -9.36 -7.73 3.67
CA ASN A 118 -10.65 -8.08 3.09
C ASN A 118 -10.41 -8.56 1.66
N GLY A 119 -10.53 -9.88 1.45
CA GLY A 119 -10.61 -10.47 0.11
C GLY A 119 -11.65 -9.78 -0.78
N PRO A 120 -11.66 -10.06 -2.09
CA PRO A 120 -12.32 -9.24 -3.10
C PRO A 120 -13.81 -9.10 -2.78
N SER A 121 -14.21 -7.93 -2.28
CA SER A 121 -15.60 -7.55 -2.26
C SER A 121 -15.97 -7.21 -3.71
N SER A 122 -16.39 -8.23 -4.45
CA SER A 122 -17.11 -8.06 -5.71
C SER A 122 -18.43 -7.36 -5.41
N VAL A 123 -18.40 -6.05 -5.17
CA VAL A 123 -19.58 -5.20 -5.32
C VAL A 123 -19.77 -5.03 -6.81
N LEU A 124 -20.42 -6.05 -7.38
CA LEU A 124 -21.00 -6.00 -8.72
C LEU A 124 -21.90 -4.76 -8.73
N MET A 125 -21.50 -3.75 -9.49
CA MET A 125 -22.35 -2.62 -9.81
C MET A 125 -23.66 -3.19 -10.38
N LYS A 126 -24.78 -2.94 -9.69
CA LYS A 126 -26.07 -2.89 -10.37
C LYS A 126 -25.99 -1.70 -11.32
N ALA A 127 -25.64 -1.97 -12.56
CA ALA A 127 -25.95 -1.09 -13.67
C ALA A 127 -27.47 -1.14 -13.85
N ASP A 128 -28.18 -0.19 -13.24
CA ASP A 128 -29.48 0.22 -13.77
C ASP A 128 -29.20 0.84 -15.14
N SER A 129 -29.32 0.01 -16.18
CA SER A 129 -29.42 0.45 -17.55
C SER A 129 -30.83 0.15 -18.04
N ASP A 130 -31.59 1.22 -18.01
CA ASP A 130 -32.80 1.47 -18.79
C ASP A 130 -32.67 0.91 -20.22
N GLN A 131 -33.57 -0.01 -20.57
CA GLN A 131 -33.89 -0.33 -21.97
C GLN A 131 -35.39 -0.58 -22.08
N GLY A 132 -36.10 0.42 -22.61
CA GLY A 132 -37.37 0.21 -23.29
C GLY A 132 -37.18 -0.53 -24.63
N VAL A 133 -38.34 -0.81 -25.26
CA VAL A 133 -38.66 -1.30 -26.63
C VAL A 133 -39.51 -2.60 -26.54
N VAL A 134 -40.86 -2.55 -26.61
CA VAL A 134 -41.82 -2.43 -27.75
C VAL A 134 -42.42 -3.78 -28.18
N GLU A 135 -43.72 -3.74 -28.51
CA GLU A 135 -44.59 -4.71 -29.24
C GLU A 135 -45.06 -5.97 -28.49
N LYS A 136 -46.36 -6.32 -28.48
CA LYS A 136 -47.46 -6.11 -29.45
C LYS A 136 -48.77 -5.68 -28.78
#